data_AF-A0A5K3FVV1-F1
#
_entry.id   AF-A0A5K3FVV1-F1
#
_cell.length_a   1.000
_cell.length_b   1.000
_cell.length_c   1.000
_cell.angle_alpha   90.00
_cell.angle_beta   90.00
_cell.angle_gamma   90.00
#
_symmetry.space_group_name_H-M   'P 1'
#
loop_
_entity.id
_entity.type
_entity.pdbx_description
1 polymer ?
#
loop_
_entity_poly.entity_id
_entity_poly.type
_entity_poly.pdbx_seq_one_letter_code
_entity_poly.pdbx_strand_id
1 'polypeptide(L)'
;MSGNPPPAGFNPQGRQFPNPIGYYSGGQSVNLMGSAPSQMGASYGPNSAYYCGHPTVVPAPNFDPGQDADELRKAMRGLGTDEDRIIAVLSKRTSAQRNEIVNKYRASFGKDLKKDLKSELSGKFEDVVLASIMDLPTMLATSLYNAMKGAGTKEWVL
;
A
#
# COMPACT_ATOMS: atom_id res chain seq x y z
N MET A 1 6.61 45.64 -21.87
CA MET A 1 7.47 45.44 -20.69
C MET A 1 6.96 44.23 -19.94
N SER A 2 7.55 43.07 -20.23
CA SER A 2 7.12 41.76 -19.74
C SER A 2 7.58 41.60 -18.28
N GLY A 3 6.64 41.48 -17.35
CA GLY A 3 6.93 41.21 -15.94
C GLY A 3 7.15 39.72 -15.71
N ASN A 4 8.25 39.35 -15.08
CA ASN A 4 8.51 37.97 -14.66
C ASN A 4 7.48 37.52 -13.60
N PRO A 5 7.00 36.26 -13.66
CA PRO A 5 6.14 35.71 -12.62
C PRO A 5 6.91 35.53 -11.29
N PRO A 6 6.24 35.66 -10.13
CA PRO A 6 6.88 35.52 -8.83
C PRO A 6 7.32 34.07 -8.57
N PRO A 7 8.40 33.85 -7.78
CA PRO A 7 8.81 32.52 -7.37
C PRO A 7 7.73 31.87 -6.48
N ALA A 8 7.42 30.61 -6.77
CA ALA A 8 6.48 29.81 -5.98
C ALA A 8 7.03 29.64 -4.55
N GLY A 9 6.29 30.11 -3.55
CA GLY A 9 6.62 29.85 -2.14
C GLY A 9 6.20 30.90 -1.12
N PHE A 10 5.63 32.04 -1.51
CA PHE A 10 5.24 33.07 -0.53
C PHE A 10 3.81 32.86 -0.03
N ASN A 11 3.67 32.41 1.23
CA ASN A 11 2.41 32.44 1.98
C ASN A 11 2.47 33.60 3.01
N PRO A 12 1.62 34.64 2.91
CA PRO A 12 1.67 35.81 3.79
C PRO A 12 1.18 35.60 5.23
N GLN A 13 0.84 34.37 5.64
CA GLN A 13 0.21 34.07 6.93
C GLN A 13 1.00 33.12 7.85
N GLY A 14 2.28 32.85 7.55
CA GLY A 14 3.20 32.17 8.48
C GLY A 14 2.83 30.73 8.86
N ARG A 15 1.82 30.11 8.23
CA ARG A 15 1.52 28.69 8.38
C ARG A 15 2.22 27.89 7.29
N GLN A 16 3.16 27.06 7.73
CA GLN A 16 3.86 26.06 6.92
C GLN A 16 2.90 24.89 6.72
N PHE A 17 2.50 24.61 5.48
CA PHE A 17 1.77 23.38 5.17
C PHE A 17 2.74 22.19 5.29
N PRO A 18 2.35 21.07 5.93
CA PRO A 18 3.18 19.87 5.94
C PRO A 18 3.38 19.37 4.51
N ASN A 19 4.63 19.06 4.15
CA ASN A 19 4.96 18.48 2.85
C ASN A 19 4.21 17.13 2.68
N PRO A 20 3.58 16.88 1.51
CA PRO A 20 3.11 15.55 1.17
C PRO A 20 4.32 14.61 1.08
N ILE A 21 4.16 13.40 1.64
CA ILE A 21 5.18 12.33 1.67
C ILE A 21 5.84 12.19 0.30
N GLY A 22 7.12 12.56 0.24
CA GLY A 22 7.93 12.50 -0.96
C GLY A 22 8.24 11.06 -1.35
N TYR A 23 7.88 10.71 -2.58
CA TYR A 23 8.68 9.79 -3.37
C TYR A 23 10.00 10.51 -3.66
N TYR A 24 11.14 10.09 -3.11
CA TYR A 24 12.47 10.08 -3.75
C TYR A 24 13.50 9.47 -2.78
N SER A 25 14.36 8.65 -3.37
CA SER A 25 15.46 7.92 -2.75
C SER A 25 16.67 8.83 -2.49
N GLY A 26 17.27 8.75 -1.29
CA GLY A 26 18.70 9.00 -1.03
C GLY A 26 19.07 10.20 -0.13
N GLY A 27 19.78 9.92 0.98
CA GLY A 27 20.84 10.80 1.53
C GLY A 27 20.64 11.53 2.88
N GLN A 28 21.28 10.98 3.94
CA GLN A 28 22.01 11.63 5.07
C GLN A 28 21.34 12.54 6.14
N SER A 29 21.32 11.97 7.36
CA SER A 29 21.50 12.45 8.77
C SER A 29 21.45 13.92 9.22
N VAL A 30 20.78 14.17 10.36
CA VAL A 30 21.30 14.96 11.51
C VAL A 30 20.73 14.47 12.86
N ASN A 31 21.58 14.41 13.89
CA ASN A 31 21.30 13.99 15.27
C ASN A 31 20.92 15.19 16.15
N LEU A 32 19.95 15.05 17.08
CA LEU A 32 19.83 15.94 18.25
C LEU A 32 19.55 15.15 19.55
N MET A 33 20.23 15.62 20.59
CA MET A 33 20.53 15.04 21.90
C MET A 33 19.54 15.53 22.98
N GLY A 34 19.14 14.65 23.92
CA GLY A 34 18.36 15.00 25.13
C GLY A 34 17.89 13.77 25.92
N SER A 35 18.05 13.81 27.25
CA SER A 35 18.16 12.67 28.19
C SER A 35 16.88 12.24 28.98
N ALA A 36 16.72 10.90 29.14
CA ALA A 36 16.03 10.07 30.17
C ALA A 36 14.46 10.08 30.28
N PRO A 37 13.76 9.00 30.73
CA PRO A 37 14.22 7.85 31.53
C PRO A 37 13.89 6.44 30.97
N SER A 38 14.59 5.46 31.53
CA SER A 38 14.46 4.02 31.32
C SER A 38 13.12 3.49 31.84
N GLN A 39 12.24 2.98 30.98
CA GLN A 39 11.38 1.81 31.26
C GLN A 39 11.08 1.08 29.93
N MET A 40 11.15 -0.25 30.01
CA MET A 40 11.30 -1.17 28.89
C MET A 40 9.98 -1.45 28.16
N GLY A 41 10.05 -1.58 26.83
CA GLY A 41 9.19 -2.51 26.07
C GLY A 41 8.20 -1.90 25.05
N ALA A 42 8.71 -1.56 23.86
CA ALA A 42 8.09 -1.66 22.52
C ALA A 42 8.46 -0.44 21.64
N SER A 43 9.56 -0.56 20.89
CA SER A 43 10.01 0.47 19.94
C SER A 43 9.19 0.39 18.64
N TYR A 44 8.05 1.07 18.62
CA TYR A 44 7.46 1.58 17.38
C TYR A 44 7.92 3.03 17.23
N GLY A 45 8.50 3.39 16.09
CA GLY A 45 9.11 4.70 15.83
C GLY A 45 8.17 5.90 16.04
N PRO A 46 8.69 7.15 15.97
CA PRO A 46 8.12 8.35 16.61
C PRO A 46 6.84 8.93 15.98
N ASN A 47 6.06 8.15 15.22
CA ASN A 47 4.82 8.59 14.57
C ASN A 47 3.60 7.73 14.95
N SER A 48 3.55 7.21 16.17
CA SER A 48 2.42 6.40 16.68
C SER A 48 1.22 7.24 17.19
N ALA A 49 1.32 8.57 17.21
CA ALA A 49 0.29 9.45 17.77
C ALA A 49 -0.80 9.91 16.77
N TYR A 50 -0.70 9.56 15.48
CA TYR A 50 -1.61 10.05 14.43
C TYR A 50 -2.65 9.02 13.93
N TYR A 51 -2.65 7.80 14.46
CA TYR A 51 -3.68 6.79 14.17
C TYR A 51 -4.21 6.17 15.46
N CYS A 52 -5.39 6.63 15.89
CA CYS A 52 -6.17 5.98 16.95
C CYS A 52 -6.80 4.70 16.40
N GLY A 53 -6.02 3.64 16.28
CA GLY A 53 -6.51 2.32 15.91
C GLY A 53 -5.45 1.27 16.14
N HIS A 54 -5.78 0.20 16.85
CA HIS A 54 -4.94 -0.98 16.90
C HIS A 54 -5.03 -1.66 15.53
N PRO A 55 -3.95 -1.70 14.72
CA PRO A 55 -4.02 -2.33 13.40
C PRO A 55 -4.35 -3.82 13.57
N THR A 56 -5.23 -4.33 12.72
CA THR A 56 -5.60 -5.75 12.71
C THR A 56 -4.61 -6.59 11.91
N VAL A 57 -3.99 -5.99 10.88
CA VAL A 57 -2.91 -6.60 10.10
C VAL A 57 -1.61 -5.88 10.44
N VAL A 58 -0.68 -6.61 11.07
CA VAL A 58 0.65 -6.13 11.44
C VAL A 58 1.71 -6.67 10.47
N PRO A 59 2.89 -6.01 10.34
CA PRO A 59 3.97 -6.53 9.52
C PRO A 59 4.37 -7.95 9.92
N ALA A 60 4.45 -8.87 8.96
CA ALA A 60 4.92 -10.22 9.21
C ALA A 60 6.41 -10.20 9.63
N PRO A 61 6.79 -10.87 10.74
CA PRO A 61 8.19 -11.07 11.08
C PRO A 61 8.86 -11.99 10.05
N ASN A 62 10.15 -11.76 9.74
CA ASN A 62 10.92 -12.55 8.77
C ASN A 62 10.27 -12.64 7.38
N PHE A 63 9.72 -11.54 6.90
CA PHE A 63 9.08 -11.46 5.59
C PHE A 63 10.07 -11.71 4.44
N ASP A 64 9.77 -12.70 3.60
CA ASP A 64 10.45 -12.95 2.33
C ASP A 64 9.47 -12.82 1.16
N PRO A 65 9.54 -11.74 0.36
CA PRO A 65 8.64 -11.54 -0.77
C PRO A 65 8.84 -12.58 -1.89
N GLY A 66 10.00 -13.24 -1.95
CA GLY A 66 10.28 -14.29 -2.93
C GLY A 66 9.49 -15.55 -2.64
N GLN A 67 9.51 -16.02 -1.39
CA GLN A 67 8.73 -17.17 -0.95
C GLN A 67 7.24 -16.95 -1.15
N ASP A 68 6.72 -15.79 -0.75
CA ASP A 68 5.31 -15.47 -0.93
C ASP A 68 4.91 -15.40 -2.41
N ALA A 69 5.77 -14.87 -3.28
CA ALA A 69 5.54 -14.85 -4.73
C ALA A 69 5.50 -16.26 -5.32
N ASP A 70 6.39 -17.16 -4.88
CA ASP A 70 6.40 -18.57 -5.27
C ASP A 70 5.14 -19.31 -4.81
N GLU A 71 4.69 -19.05 -3.58
CA GLU A 71 3.47 -19.63 -3.02
C GLU A 71 2.23 -19.20 -3.79
N LEU A 72 2.10 -17.90 -4.08
CA LEU A 72 1.01 -17.39 -4.92
C LEU A 72 1.04 -17.99 -6.32
N ARG A 73 2.24 -18.13 -6.91
CA ARG A 73 2.37 -18.77 -8.22
C ARG A 73 1.93 -20.22 -8.21
N LYS A 74 2.25 -20.96 -7.15
CA LYS A 74 1.84 -22.36 -6.99
C LYS A 74 0.32 -22.46 -6.79
N ALA A 75 -0.27 -21.55 -6.01
CA ALA A 75 -1.71 -21.50 -5.77
C ALA A 75 -2.53 -21.23 -7.04
N MET A 76 -1.96 -20.49 -7.99
CA MET A 76 -2.58 -20.15 -9.28
C MET A 76 -2.20 -21.09 -10.44
N ARG A 77 -1.46 -22.19 -10.18
CA ARG A 77 -0.98 -23.09 -11.24
C ARG A 77 -1.71 -24.42 -11.19
N GLY A 78 -2.55 -24.70 -12.18
CA GLY A 78 -3.14 -26.02 -12.35
C GLY A 78 -4.55 -25.96 -12.94
N LEU A 79 -5.29 -27.05 -12.78
CA LEU A 79 -6.73 -27.06 -13.02
C LEU A 79 -7.42 -26.60 -11.73
N GLY A 80 -7.81 -25.33 -11.71
CA GLY A 80 -8.37 -24.67 -10.53
C GLY A 80 -7.32 -23.87 -9.74
N THR A 81 -7.82 -23.15 -8.75
CA THR A 81 -7.07 -22.21 -7.90
C THR A 81 -7.10 -22.70 -6.46
N ASP A 82 -6.02 -22.54 -5.72
CA ASP A 82 -5.99 -22.80 -4.27
C ASP A 82 -6.25 -21.47 -3.54
N GLU A 83 -7.53 -21.11 -3.36
CA GLU A 83 -7.93 -19.85 -2.75
C GLU A 83 -7.46 -19.73 -1.30
N ASP A 84 -7.44 -20.84 -0.56
CA ASP A 84 -6.99 -20.90 0.82
C ASP A 84 -5.52 -20.50 0.96
N ARG A 85 -4.65 -20.92 0.02
CA ARG A 85 -3.26 -20.46 -0.02
C ARG A 85 -3.15 -18.97 -0.32
N ILE A 86 -3.94 -18.45 -1.26
CA ILE A 86 -3.95 -17.02 -1.58
C ILE A 86 -4.32 -16.21 -0.34
N ILE A 87 -5.36 -16.64 0.40
CA ILE A 87 -5.79 -16.01 1.64
C ILE A 87 -4.69 -16.11 2.70
N ALA A 88 -4.07 -17.27 2.88
CA ALA A 88 -3.05 -17.50 3.90
C ALA A 88 -1.83 -16.58 3.73
N VAL A 89 -1.42 -16.32 2.48
CA VAL A 89 -0.34 -15.38 2.16
C VAL A 89 -0.82 -13.95 2.35
N LEU A 90 -1.87 -13.53 1.63
CA LEU A 90 -2.22 -12.10 1.58
C LEU A 90 -2.77 -11.57 2.91
N SER A 91 -3.59 -12.33 3.64
CA SER A 91 -4.20 -11.88 4.90
C SER A 91 -3.18 -11.59 6.01
N LYS A 92 -2.01 -12.22 5.95
CA LYS A 92 -0.93 -12.11 6.96
C LYS A 92 0.17 -11.13 6.55
N ARG A 93 -0.04 -10.30 5.53
CA ARG A 93 0.93 -9.32 5.03
C ARG A 93 0.30 -7.94 5.01
N THR A 94 1.07 -6.92 5.38
CA THR A 94 0.62 -5.52 5.28
C THR A 94 0.57 -5.07 3.82
N SER A 95 -0.13 -3.97 3.54
CA SER A 95 -0.18 -3.40 2.19
C SER A 95 1.20 -3.08 1.62
N ALA A 96 2.16 -2.65 2.47
CA ALA A 96 3.54 -2.43 2.06
C ALA A 96 4.22 -3.73 1.63
N GLN A 97 4.12 -4.79 2.45
CA GLN A 97 4.67 -6.11 2.13
C GLN A 97 4.02 -6.70 0.87
N ARG A 98 2.70 -6.54 0.69
CA ARG A 98 2.00 -6.99 -0.52
C ARG A 98 2.52 -6.29 -1.78
N ASN A 99 2.83 -5.00 -1.71
CA ASN A 99 3.45 -4.29 -2.83
C ASN A 99 4.85 -4.82 -3.15
N GLU A 100 5.63 -5.21 -2.15
CA GLU A 100 6.91 -5.89 -2.35
C GLU A 100 6.74 -7.25 -3.03
N ILE A 101 5.73 -8.04 -2.64
CA ILE A 101 5.37 -9.30 -3.31
C ILE A 101 5.01 -9.05 -4.77
N VAL A 102 4.17 -8.04 -5.08
CA VAL A 102 3.79 -7.68 -6.46
C VAL A 102 5.05 -7.38 -7.30
N ASN A 103 5.97 -6.58 -6.75
CA ASN A 103 7.22 -6.24 -7.43
C ASN A 103 8.11 -7.47 -7.64
N LYS A 104 8.25 -8.32 -6.62
CA LYS A 104 9.06 -9.53 -6.67
C LYS A 104 8.48 -10.58 -7.62
N TYR A 105 7.17 -10.74 -7.65
CA TYR A 105 6.45 -11.63 -8.56
C TYR A 105 6.70 -11.22 -10.02
N ARG A 106 6.60 -9.92 -10.32
CA ARG A 106 6.93 -9.38 -11.65
C ARG A 106 8.37 -9.62 -12.03
N ALA A 107 9.31 -9.39 -11.11
CA ALA A 107 10.74 -9.60 -11.35
C ALA A 107 11.09 -11.08 -11.57
N SER A 108 10.44 -12.00 -10.84
CA SER A 108 10.79 -13.43 -10.85
C SER A 108 10.12 -14.21 -11.97
N PHE A 109 8.90 -13.83 -12.37
CA PHE A 109 8.09 -14.57 -13.35
C PHE A 109 7.76 -13.80 -14.63
N GLY A 110 8.09 -12.51 -14.71
CA GLY A 110 7.75 -11.66 -15.86
C GLY A 110 6.24 -11.47 -16.06
N LYS A 111 5.42 -11.76 -15.04
CA LYS A 111 3.96 -11.65 -15.07
C LYS A 111 3.45 -10.61 -14.08
N ASP A 112 2.26 -10.10 -14.34
CA ASP A 112 1.57 -9.16 -13.45
C ASP A 112 0.69 -9.95 -12.47
N LEU A 113 1.04 -9.89 -11.19
CA LEU A 113 0.29 -10.58 -10.12
C LEU A 113 -1.19 -10.16 -10.10
N LYS A 114 -1.50 -8.88 -10.35
CA LYS A 114 -2.89 -8.39 -10.36
C LYS A 114 -3.68 -9.02 -11.51
N LYS A 115 -3.04 -9.22 -12.66
CA LYS A 115 -3.67 -9.86 -13.83
C LYS A 115 -3.89 -11.34 -13.62
N ASP A 116 -2.88 -12.04 -13.09
CA ASP A 116 -2.99 -13.47 -12.81
C ASP A 116 -4.09 -13.72 -11.76
N LEU A 117 -4.15 -12.95 -10.66
CA LEU A 117 -5.23 -13.08 -9.68
C LEU A 117 -6.61 -12.79 -10.27
N LYS A 118 -6.70 -11.86 -11.22
CA LYS A 118 -7.95 -11.54 -11.90
C LYS A 118 -8.42 -12.65 -12.85
N SER A 119 -7.51 -13.43 -13.44
CA SER A 119 -7.90 -14.55 -14.30
C SER A 119 -8.28 -15.80 -13.51
N GLU A 120 -7.73 -15.96 -12.31
CA GLU A 120 -7.95 -17.14 -11.47
C GLU A 120 -9.12 -17.01 -10.49
N LEU A 121 -9.50 -15.79 -10.11
CA LEU A 121 -10.56 -15.51 -9.15
C LEU A 121 -11.78 -14.88 -9.82
N SER A 122 -12.94 -15.03 -9.19
CA SER A 122 -14.16 -14.37 -9.65
C SER A 122 -15.04 -13.87 -8.50
N GLY A 123 -15.96 -12.97 -8.81
CA GLY A 123 -16.98 -12.49 -7.89
C GLY A 123 -16.42 -11.65 -6.74
N LYS A 124 -17.03 -11.74 -5.55
CA LYS A 124 -16.66 -10.90 -4.40
C LYS A 124 -15.27 -11.20 -3.85
N PHE A 125 -14.80 -12.41 -4.04
CA PHE A 125 -13.47 -12.79 -3.61
C PHE A 125 -12.39 -12.11 -4.45
N GLU A 126 -12.57 -12.09 -5.78
CA GLU A 126 -11.71 -11.32 -6.71
C GLU A 126 -11.62 -9.84 -6.29
N ASP A 127 -12.77 -9.20 -6.06
CA ASP A 127 -12.84 -7.77 -5.69
C ASP A 127 -11.98 -7.46 -4.45
N VAL A 128 -12.11 -8.28 -3.40
CA VAL A 128 -11.39 -8.08 -2.13
C VAL A 128 -9.90 -8.36 -2.28
N VAL A 129 -9.53 -9.44 -2.97
CA VAL A 129 -8.13 -9.81 -3.18
C VAL A 129 -7.41 -8.74 -4.00
N LEU A 130 -8.01 -8.27 -5.09
CA LEU A 130 -7.46 -7.20 -5.91
C LEU A 130 -7.33 -5.89 -5.14
N ALA A 131 -8.35 -5.50 -4.38
CA ALA A 131 -8.28 -4.30 -3.52
C ALA A 131 -7.16 -4.41 -2.48
N SER A 132 -6.92 -5.61 -1.93
CA SER A 132 -5.92 -5.84 -0.89
C SER A 132 -4.46 -5.60 -1.33
N ILE A 133 -4.19 -5.72 -2.64
CA ILE A 133 -2.85 -5.56 -3.27
C ILE A 133 -2.74 -4.27 -4.10
N MET A 134 -3.78 -3.42 -4.09
CA MET A 134 -3.73 -2.09 -4.68
C MET A 134 -3.19 -1.09 -3.65
N ASP A 135 -2.49 -0.08 -4.14
CA ASP A 135 -2.25 1.13 -3.37
C ASP A 135 -3.58 1.86 -3.12
N LEU A 136 -3.67 2.50 -1.96
CA LEU A 136 -4.87 3.21 -1.51
C LEU A 136 -5.43 4.19 -2.57
N PRO A 137 -4.63 5.08 -3.20
CA PRO A 137 -5.17 6.01 -4.18
C PRO A 137 -5.70 5.28 -5.43
N THR A 138 -5.04 4.23 -5.92
CA THR A 138 -5.55 3.43 -7.03
C THR A 138 -6.86 2.72 -6.68
N MET A 139 -6.97 2.18 -5.46
CA MET A 139 -8.19 1.55 -5.00
C MET A 139 -9.36 2.54 -4.95
N LEU A 140 -9.15 3.73 -4.36
CA LEU A 140 -10.17 4.78 -4.28
C LEU A 140 -10.56 5.33 -5.66
N ALA A 141 -9.59 5.57 -6.54
CA ALA A 141 -9.87 6.01 -7.90
C ALA A 141 -10.68 4.95 -8.67
N THR A 142 -10.34 3.67 -8.49
CA THR A 142 -11.06 2.55 -9.11
C THR A 142 -12.49 2.44 -8.57
N SER A 143 -12.72 2.62 -7.27
CA SER A 143 -14.07 2.57 -6.69
C SER A 143 -14.95 3.71 -7.19
N LEU A 144 -14.42 4.93 -7.23
CA LEU A 144 -15.12 6.11 -7.75
C LEU A 144 -15.46 5.94 -9.24
N TYR A 145 -14.48 5.50 -10.04
CA TYR A 145 -14.68 5.23 -11.46
C TYR A 145 -15.76 4.16 -11.69
N ASN A 146 -15.70 3.06 -10.95
CA ASN A 146 -16.69 1.98 -11.05
C ASN A 146 -18.08 2.39 -10.58
N ALA A 147 -18.19 3.38 -9.69
CA ALA A 147 -19.46 3.93 -9.22
C ALA A 147 -20.14 4.86 -10.25
N MET A 148 -19.37 5.49 -11.15
CA MET A 148 -19.86 6.49 -12.12
C MET A 148 -19.99 5.98 -13.56
N LYS A 149 -19.28 4.91 -13.95
CA LYS A 149 -19.20 4.47 -15.35
C LYS A 149 -20.41 3.67 -15.88
N GLY A 150 -21.37 3.31 -15.03
CA GLY A 150 -22.47 2.38 -15.35
C GLY A 150 -23.83 3.05 -15.55
N ALA A 151 -24.86 2.25 -15.87
CA ALA A 151 -26.24 2.72 -15.88
C ALA A 151 -26.74 2.86 -14.42
N GLY A 152 -26.81 4.10 -13.95
CA GLY A 152 -27.07 4.43 -12.55
C GLY A 152 -25.78 4.76 -11.78
N THR A 153 -25.93 5.45 -10.66
CA THR A 153 -24.84 5.84 -9.76
C THR A 153 -24.92 4.95 -8.53
N LYS A 154 -23.78 4.53 -7.97
CA LYS A 154 -23.77 3.89 -6.63
C LYS A 154 -23.56 4.99 -5.60
N GLU A 155 -24.62 5.72 -5.26
CA GLU A 155 -24.55 6.90 -4.39
C GLU A 155 -23.95 6.64 -3.00
N TRP A 156 -23.84 5.39 -2.53
CA TRP A 156 -23.19 5.08 -1.26
C TRP A 156 -21.65 5.17 -1.27
N VAL A 157 -21.04 5.28 -2.47
CA VAL A 157 -19.57 5.33 -2.65
C VAL A 157 -19.07 6.77 -2.82
N LEU A 158 -19.95 7.70 -3.21
CA LEU A 158 -19.68 9.12 -3.43
C LEU A 158 -20.02 9.94 -2.19
#